data_AF-A0A8X6LKW6-F1
#
_entry.id   AF-A0A8X6LKW6-F1
#
_cell.length_a   1.000
_cell.length_b   1.000
_cell.length_c   1.000
_cell.angle_alpha   90.00
_cell.angle_beta   90.00
_cell.angle_gamma   90.00
#
_symmetry.space_group_name_H-M   'P 1'
#
loop_
_entity.id
_entity.type
_entity.pdbx_description
1 polymer ?
#
loop_
_entity_poly.entity_id
_entity_poly.type
_entity_poly.pdbx_seq_one_letter_code
_entity_poly.pdbx_strand_id
1 'polypeptide(L)'
;MANIEALKKSRKNERTAFTKASNRVEELIALEDVDICELEAELNVFKGKVDRLENTHSNILELLPEKDYDAEFKIVEDFRDKAIRIETKARRIINGQQNKRNGICFRISTLYAINIYRMHFLEEKGSKREVS
;
A
#
# COMPACT_ATOMS: atom_id res chain seq x y z
N MET A 1 35.65 -5.74 6.99
CA MET A 1 35.19 -5.82 5.59
C MET A 1 34.19 -6.95 5.49
N ALA A 2 33.02 -6.72 4.87
CA ALA A 2 32.04 -7.79 4.68
C ALA A 2 32.59 -8.83 3.70
N ASN A 3 32.44 -10.12 4.01
CA ASN A 3 32.80 -11.21 3.10
C ASN A 3 31.66 -11.42 2.09
N ILE A 4 31.97 -11.46 0.80
CA ILE A 4 31.01 -11.71 -0.27
C ILE A 4 30.21 -13.01 -0.07
N GLU A 5 30.81 -14.05 0.49
CA GLU A 5 30.11 -15.31 0.79
C GLU A 5 29.05 -15.11 1.89
N ALA A 6 29.37 -14.31 2.90
CA ALA A 6 28.43 -13.97 3.97
C ALA A 6 27.24 -13.15 3.42
N LEU A 7 27.49 -12.21 2.51
CA LEU A 7 26.44 -11.45 1.84
C LEU A 7 25.56 -12.33 0.96
N LYS A 8 26.15 -13.25 0.17
CA LYS A 8 25.39 -14.23 -0.63
C LYS A 8 24.50 -15.11 0.25
N LYS A 9 24.98 -15.49 1.45
CA LYS A 9 24.18 -16.22 2.45
C LYS A 9 23.06 -15.34 3.03
N SER A 10 23.34 -14.08 3.37
CA SER A 10 22.34 -13.12 3.85
C SER A 10 21.23 -12.92 2.82
N ARG A 11 21.60 -12.68 1.56
CA ARG A 11 20.68 -12.55 0.43
C ARG A 11 19.73 -13.73 0.31
N LYS A 12 20.21 -14.96 0.49
CA LYS A 12 19.34 -16.16 0.46
C LYS A 12 18.25 -16.10 1.54
N ASN A 13 18.64 -15.73 2.77
CA ASN A 13 17.70 -15.60 3.88
C ASN A 13 16.71 -14.45 3.66
N GLU A 14 17.20 -13.33 3.15
CA GLU A 14 16.38 -12.17 2.82
C GLU A 14 15.39 -12.46 1.69
N ARG A 15 15.79 -13.25 0.68
CA ARG A 15 14.88 -13.72 -0.37
C ARG A 15 13.76 -14.58 0.22
N THR A 16 14.07 -15.49 1.14
CA THR A 16 13.04 -16.27 1.84
C THR A 16 12.09 -15.36 2.64
N ALA A 17 12.63 -14.37 3.36
CA ALA A 17 11.82 -13.40 4.09
C ALA A 17 10.94 -12.55 3.17
N PHE A 18 11.49 -12.11 2.03
CA PHE A 18 10.76 -11.40 0.98
C PHE A 18 9.63 -12.26 0.42
N THR A 19 9.88 -13.53 0.08
CA THR A 19 8.82 -14.42 -0.42
C THR A 19 7.71 -14.57 0.60
N LYS A 20 8.04 -14.79 1.88
CA LYS A 20 7.04 -14.90 2.95
C LYS A 20 6.19 -13.63 3.09
N ALA A 21 6.83 -12.47 3.13
CA ALA A 21 6.11 -11.19 3.21
C ALA A 21 5.28 -10.91 1.94
N SER A 22 5.82 -11.26 0.76
CA SER A 22 5.11 -11.12 -0.51
C SER A 22 3.83 -11.95 -0.54
N ASN A 23 3.91 -13.20 -0.08
CA ASN A 23 2.76 -14.10 -0.05
C ASN A 23 1.72 -13.60 0.96
N ARG A 24 2.15 -13.08 2.11
CA ARG A 24 1.23 -12.51 3.11
C ARG A 24 0.42 -11.34 2.55
N VAL A 25 1.08 -10.41 1.85
CA VAL A 25 0.38 -9.28 1.21
C VAL A 25 -0.54 -9.77 0.09
N GLU A 26 -0.11 -10.76 -0.71
CA GLU A 26 -0.95 -11.36 -1.76
C GLU A 26 -2.19 -12.08 -1.20
N GLU A 27 -2.05 -12.81 -0.09
CA GLU A 27 -3.17 -13.42 0.63
C GLU A 27 -4.19 -12.38 1.08
N LEU A 28 -3.72 -11.28 1.71
CA LEU A 28 -4.60 -10.19 2.14
C LEU A 28 -5.31 -9.52 0.95
N ILE A 29 -4.60 -9.28 -0.15
CA ILE A 29 -5.17 -8.72 -1.37
C ILE A 29 -6.28 -9.62 -1.96
N ALA A 30 -6.18 -10.94 -1.77
CA ALA A 30 -7.16 -11.90 -2.28
C ALA A 30 -8.43 -12.03 -1.42
N LEU A 31 -8.46 -11.45 -0.21
CA LEU A 31 -9.64 -11.46 0.64
C LEU A 31 -10.70 -10.49 0.10
N GLU A 32 -11.97 -10.90 0.13
CA GLU A 32 -13.11 -10.07 -0.29
C GLU A 32 -13.27 -8.83 0.61
N ASP A 33 -13.14 -9.01 1.93
CA ASP A 33 -13.20 -7.97 2.94
C ASP A 33 -11.83 -7.80 3.62
N VAL A 34 -10.91 -7.11 2.94
CA VAL A 34 -9.58 -6.86 3.50
C VAL A 34 -9.62 -5.79 4.61
N ASP A 35 -9.00 -6.08 5.75
CA ASP A 35 -8.68 -5.06 6.74
C ASP A 35 -7.56 -4.16 6.18
N ILE A 36 -7.89 -2.89 5.96
CA ILE A 36 -6.98 -1.91 5.38
C ILE A 36 -5.82 -1.59 6.32
N CYS A 37 -6.06 -1.59 7.63
CA CYS A 37 -5.00 -1.35 8.61
C CYS A 37 -4.01 -2.50 8.62
N GLU A 38 -4.50 -3.75 8.53
CA GLU A 38 -3.64 -4.93 8.43
C GLU A 38 -2.85 -4.93 7.10
N LEU A 39 -3.52 -4.64 5.98
CA LEU A 39 -2.89 -4.56 4.66
C LEU A 39 -1.80 -3.48 4.61
N GLU A 40 -2.04 -2.31 5.20
CA GLU A 40 -1.03 -1.23 5.29
C GLU A 40 0.17 -1.64 6.15
N ALA A 41 -0.08 -2.30 7.29
CA ALA A 41 0.98 -2.77 8.18
C ALA A 41 1.86 -3.82 7.49
N GLU A 42 1.26 -4.84 6.88
CA GLU A 42 1.99 -5.89 6.16
C GLU A 42 2.69 -5.36 4.91
N LEU A 43 2.10 -4.38 4.21
CA LEU A 43 2.76 -3.70 3.10
C LEU A 43 4.02 -2.95 3.56
N ASN A 44 4.01 -2.32 4.74
CA ASN A 44 5.19 -1.66 5.30
C ASN A 44 6.26 -2.67 5.70
N VAL A 45 5.88 -3.81 6.28
CA VAL A 45 6.81 -4.92 6.56
C VAL A 45 7.44 -5.42 5.27
N PHE A 46 6.64 -5.61 4.22
CA PHE A 46 7.09 -6.04 2.90
C PHE A 46 8.11 -5.08 2.29
N LYS A 47 7.84 -3.77 2.30
CA LYS A 47 8.79 -2.74 1.85
C LYS A 47 10.12 -2.81 2.60
N GLY A 48 10.07 -2.97 3.93
CA GLY A 48 11.28 -3.14 4.72
C GLY A 48 12.08 -4.41 4.37
N LYS A 49 11.47 -5.43 3.75
CA LYS A 49 12.20 -6.58 3.20
C LYS A 49 12.82 -6.29 1.83
N VAL A 50 12.13 -5.53 0.99
CA VAL A 50 12.66 -5.03 -0.29
C VAL A 50 13.91 -4.20 -0.04
N ASP A 51 13.85 -3.22 0.87
CA ASP A 51 14.98 -2.33 1.18
C ASP A 51 16.21 -3.11 1.68
N ARG A 52 16.00 -4.18 2.45
CA ARG A 52 17.09 -5.06 2.90
C ARG A 52 17.73 -5.81 1.74
N LEU A 53 16.92 -6.36 0.83
CA LEU A 53 17.43 -7.04 -0.36
C LEU A 53 18.21 -6.09 -1.28
N GLU A 54 17.71 -4.87 -1.47
CA GLU A 54 18.39 -3.83 -2.25
C GLU A 54 19.74 -3.47 -1.62
N ASN A 55 19.78 -3.21 -0.31
CA ASN A 55 21.02 -2.92 0.40
C ASN A 55 22.03 -4.07 0.30
N THR A 56 21.58 -5.31 0.49
CA THR A 56 22.45 -6.48 0.35
C THR A 56 22.95 -6.63 -1.08
N HIS A 57 22.13 -6.36 -2.08
CA HIS A 57 22.54 -6.38 -3.48
C HIS A 57 23.58 -5.28 -3.79
N SER A 58 23.36 -4.04 -3.35
CA SER A 58 24.36 -2.96 -3.47
C SER A 58 25.70 -3.34 -2.84
N ASN A 59 25.68 -3.90 -1.62
CA ASN A 59 26.89 -4.37 -0.95
C ASN A 59 27.60 -5.51 -1.69
N ILE A 60 26.84 -6.36 -2.41
CA ILE A 60 27.41 -7.43 -3.24
C ILE A 60 28.07 -6.83 -4.49
N LEU A 61 27.42 -5.88 -5.15
CA LEU A 61 27.96 -5.20 -6.34
C LEU A 61 29.27 -4.47 -6.05
N GLU A 62 29.39 -3.80 -4.90
CA GLU A 62 30.63 -3.13 -4.47
C GLU A 62 31.83 -4.09 -4.35
N LEU A 63 31.58 -5.38 -4.15
CA LEU A 63 32.61 -6.41 -3.96
C LEU A 63 32.80 -7.33 -5.18
N LEU A 64 31.94 -7.21 -6.19
CA LEU A 64 32.02 -8.03 -7.41
C LEU A 64 32.84 -7.32 -8.48
N PRO A 65 33.60 -8.06 -9.31
CA PRO A 65 34.16 -7.51 -10.53
C PRO A 65 33.06 -7.30 -11.58
N GLU A 66 33.22 -6.31 -12.45
CA GLU A 66 32.21 -5.91 -13.45
C GLU A 66 31.72 -7.06 -14.35
N LYS A 67 32.60 -8.01 -14.66
CA LYS A 67 32.27 -9.22 -15.45
C LYS A 67 31.16 -10.07 -14.83
N ASP A 68 30.92 -9.97 -13.52
CA ASP A 68 29.94 -10.76 -12.78
C ASP A 68 28.64 -9.96 -12.51
N TYR A 69 28.56 -8.69 -12.94
CA TYR A 69 27.39 -7.85 -12.72
C TYR A 69 26.15 -8.35 -13.44
N ASP A 70 26.29 -8.80 -14.69
CA ASP A 70 25.15 -9.22 -15.52
C ASP A 70 24.39 -10.42 -14.89
N ALA A 71 25.15 -11.38 -14.33
CA ALA A 71 24.59 -12.50 -13.60
C ALA A 71 23.89 -12.07 -12.30
N GLU A 72 24.41 -11.03 -11.62
CA GLU A 72 23.84 -10.50 -10.39
C GLU A 72 22.57 -9.69 -10.67
N PHE A 73 22.54 -8.86 -11.72
CA PHE A 73 21.35 -8.08 -12.11
C PHE A 73 20.17 -8.97 -12.49
N LYS A 74 20.42 -10.07 -13.20
CA LYS A 74 19.36 -11.04 -13.54
C LYS A 74 18.66 -11.63 -12.32
N ILE A 75 19.37 -11.79 -11.20
CA ILE A 75 18.78 -12.27 -9.93
C ILE A 75 17.87 -11.21 -9.30
N VAL A 76 18.15 -9.94 -9.57
CA VAL A 76 17.54 -8.79 -8.91
C VAL A 76 16.29 -8.27 -9.61
N GLU A 77 16.30 -8.28 -10.94
CA GLU A 77 15.14 -7.86 -11.74
C GLU A 77 13.86 -8.60 -11.33
N ASP A 78 13.92 -9.92 -11.16
CA ASP A 78 12.77 -10.75 -10.81
C ASP A 78 12.05 -10.30 -9.52
N PHE A 79 12.80 -9.92 -8.48
CA PHE A 79 12.19 -9.52 -7.20
C PHE A 79 11.70 -8.08 -7.22
N ARG A 80 12.40 -7.18 -7.91
CA ARG A 80 11.99 -5.76 -8.07
C ARG A 80 10.65 -5.68 -8.80
N ASP A 81 10.54 -6.42 -9.89
CA ASP A 81 9.31 -6.56 -10.65
C ASP A 81 8.16 -7.10 -9.81
N LYS A 82 8.43 -8.15 -9.01
CA LYS A 82 7.42 -8.69 -8.09
C LYS A 82 7.02 -7.65 -7.03
N ALA A 83 7.97 -6.91 -6.48
CA ALA A 83 7.72 -5.88 -5.49
C ALA A 83 6.82 -4.75 -6.02
N ILE A 84 7.14 -4.22 -7.21
CA ILE A 84 6.35 -3.16 -7.86
C ILE A 84 4.91 -3.64 -8.12
N ARG A 85 4.74 -4.88 -8.61
CA ARG A 85 3.41 -5.45 -8.87
C ARG A 85 2.57 -5.55 -7.60
N ILE A 86 3.14 -6.08 -6.52
CA ILE A 86 2.45 -6.23 -5.23
C ILE A 86 2.10 -4.87 -4.63
N GLU A 87 3.08 -3.95 -4.60
CA GLU A 87 2.86 -2.60 -4.06
C GLU A 87 1.76 -1.87 -4.83
N THR A 88 1.77 -1.95 -6.15
CA THR A 88 0.76 -1.32 -7.01
C THR A 88 -0.63 -1.87 -6.70
N LYS A 89 -0.77 -3.20 -6.56
CA LYS A 89 -2.05 -3.83 -6.22
C LYS A 89 -2.55 -3.40 -4.83
N ALA A 90 -1.69 -3.47 -3.81
CA ALA A 90 -2.04 -3.09 -2.44
C ALA A 90 -2.48 -1.61 -2.36
N ARG A 91 -1.71 -0.71 -2.99
CA ARG A 91 -2.04 0.73 -3.01
C ARG A 91 -3.36 1.04 -3.70
N ARG A 92 -3.71 0.32 -4.78
CA ARG A 92 -5.02 0.49 -5.44
C ARG A 92 -6.18 0.18 -4.50
N ILE A 93 -6.06 -0.88 -3.69
CA ILE A 93 -7.10 -1.27 -2.74
C ILE A 93 -7.20 -0.24 -1.61
N ILE A 94 -6.06 0.15 -1.02
CA ILE A 94 -5.99 1.18 0.03
C ILE A 94 -6.64 2.49 -0.44
N ASN A 95 -6.21 3.01 -1.59
CA ASN A 95 -6.73 4.26 -2.14
C ASN A 95 -8.22 4.15 -2.54
N GLY A 96 -8.64 2.98 -3.05
CA GLY A 96 -10.04 2.72 -3.39
C GLY A 96 -10.98 2.81 -2.19
N GLN A 97 -10.55 2.28 -1.04
CA GLN A 97 -11.34 2.35 0.20
C GLN A 97 -11.31 3.75 0.84
N GLN A 98 -10.18 4.46 0.78
CA GLN A 98 -10.10 5.85 1.23
C GLN A 98 -11.04 6.76 0.42
N ASN A 99 -11.11 6.58 -0.90
CA ASN A 99 -12.05 7.32 -1.74
C ASN A 99 -13.52 7.00 -1.46
N LYS A 100 -13.86 5.74 -1.14
CA LYS A 100 -15.22 5.36 -0.71
C LYS A 100 -15.60 6.02 0.62
N ARG A 101 -14.69 6.04 1.60
CA ARG A 101 -14.90 6.72 2.89
C ARG A 101 -15.14 8.23 2.70
N ASN A 102 -14.33 8.87 1.86
CA ASN A 102 -14.47 10.29 1.55
C ASN A 102 -15.78 10.61 0.78
N GLY A 103 -16.19 9.74 -0.15
CA GLY A 103 -17.45 9.87 -0.88
C GLY A 103 -18.70 9.70 0.00
N ILE A 104 -18.67 8.80 0.98
CA ILE A 104 -19.74 8.62 1.97
C ILE A 104 -19.82 9.86 2.89
N CYS A 105 -18.66 10.35 3.37
CA CYS A 105 -18.59 11.56 4.18
C CYS A 105 -19.16 12.79 3.43
N PHE A 106 -18.80 12.96 2.15
CA PHE A 106 -19.35 14.02 1.32
C PHE A 106 -20.87 13.93 1.15
N ARG A 107 -21.41 12.72 0.92
CA ARG A 107 -22.86 12.47 0.80
C ARG A 107 -23.63 12.75 2.09
N ILE A 108 -23.10 12.36 3.24
CA ILE A 108 -23.73 12.67 4.54
C ILE A 108 -23.76 14.18 4.77
N SER A 109 -22.65 14.88 4.49
CA SER A 109 -22.56 16.33 4.68
C SER A 109 -23.51 17.10 3.76
N THR A 110 -23.67 16.68 2.50
CA THR A 110 -24.65 17.28 1.57
C THR A 110 -26.09 16.99 1.96
N LEU A 111 -26.41 15.77 2.41
CA LEU A 111 -27.75 15.45 2.92
C LEU A 111 -28.11 16.26 4.17
N TYR A 112 -27.15 16.46 5.08
CA TYR A 112 -27.32 17.30 6.27
C TYR A 112 -27.57 18.76 5.89
N ALA A 113 -26.78 19.30 4.94
CA ALA A 113 -26.97 20.66 4.43
C ALA A 113 -28.35 20.82 3.76
N ILE A 114 -28.75 19.89 2.89
CA ILE A 114 -30.09 19.89 2.25
C ILE A 114 -31.21 19.86 3.29
N ASN A 115 -31.09 19.05 4.34
CA ASN A 115 -32.08 18.99 5.41
C ASN A 115 -32.17 20.31 6.20
N ILE A 116 -31.05 20.96 6.49
CA ILE A 116 -31.05 22.29 7.15
C ILE A 116 -31.75 23.33 6.27
N TYR A 117 -31.43 23.40 4.99
CA TYR A 117 -32.10 24.32 4.06
C TYR A 117 -33.60 24.04 3.95
N ARG A 118 -34.01 22.76 3.96
CA ARG A 118 -35.42 22.37 3.92
C ARG A 118 -36.18 22.78 5.19
N MET A 119 -35.56 22.67 6.37
CA MET A 119 -36.15 23.11 7.63
C MET A 119 -36.39 24.63 7.64
N HIS A 120 -35.37 25.42 7.28
CA HIS A 120 -35.50 26.88 7.22
C HIS A 120 -36.52 27.36 6.18
N PHE A 121 -36.60 26.71 5.01
CA PHE A 121 -37.60 27.04 3.98
C PHE A 121 -39.04 26.71 4.40
N LEU A 122 -39.23 25.71 5.27
CA LEU A 122 -40.54 25.36 5.82
C LEU A 122 -40.96 26.28 6.97
N GLU A 123 -40.02 26.76 7.79
CA GLU A 123 -40.27 27.80 8.80
C GLU A 123 -40.70 29.14 8.15
N GLU A 124 -40.02 29.56 7.07
CA GLU A 124 -40.38 30.80 6.36
C GLU A 124 -41.77 30.74 5.69
N LYS A 125 -42.23 29.54 5.30
CA LYS A 125 -43.58 29.34 4.73
C LYS A 125 -44.66 29.07 5.77
N GLY A 126 -44.29 28.63 6.97
CA GLY A 126 -45.21 28.49 8.11
C GLY A 126 -45.58 29.83 8.77
N SER A 127 -44.72 30.84 8.66
CA SER A 127 -44.89 32.16 9.32
C SER A 127 -45.79 33.17 8.56
N LYS A 128 -46.47 32.76 7.48
CA LYS A 128 -47.38 33.62 6.69
C LYS A 128 -48.86 33.24 6.75
N ARG A 129 -49.30 32.55 7.82
CA ARG A 129 -50.72 32.38 8.11
C ARG A 129 -50.98 32.66 9.58
N GLU A 130 -51.05 33.95 9.89
CA GLU A 130 -51.85 34.53 10.97
C GLU A 130 -51.36 35.97 11.12
N VAL A 131 -51.97 36.91 10.39
CA VAL A 131 -52.66 38.07 10.97
C VAL A 131 -53.66 38.55 9.91
N SER A 132 -54.86 38.80 10.42
CA SER A 132 -56.10 39.29 9.82
C SER A 132 -56.01 40.30 8.67
#